data_AF-A0A963ESA1-F1
#
_entry.id   AF-A0A963ESA1-F1
#
_cell.length_a   1.000
_cell.length_b   1.000
_cell.length_c   1.000
_cell.angle_alpha   90.00
_cell.angle_beta   90.00
_cell.angle_gamma   90.00
#
_symmetry.space_group_name_H-M   'P 1'
#
loop_
_entity.id
_entity.type
_entity.pdbx_description
1 polymer ?
#
loop_
_entity_poly.entity_id
_entity_poly.type
_entity_poly.pdbx_seq_one_letter_code
_entity_poly.pdbx_strand_id
1 'polypeptide(L)'
;MFTNTRNWIMAGMLGLLVACGGGGGGNSAPGVEPGPPPPGQPIPPEPIPPTPSQTPYAEATVLNAYITSVTIPDDGQPVVEFQLSDGNNNAITDLEPAEVRFTIAKLEPSPQGSATGSWQSYINRIEVPSVGPGTEPKLQATSETATEEGFTNNGDGTYQYRMARDVKTQPADIQAQADSEGLDLSYQSGYTTRVAAQFDGNPNTTANPH
;
A
#
# COMPACT_ATOMS: atom_id res chain seq x y z
N MET A 1 -51.28 45.84 7.20
CA MET A 1 -50.21 46.81 6.86
C MET A 1 -48.89 46.10 7.13
N PHE A 2 -48.22 45.67 6.06
CA PHE A 2 -46.92 45.01 6.10
C PHE A 2 -45.83 46.05 6.35
N THR A 3 -44.89 45.78 7.27
CA THR A 3 -43.56 46.39 7.22
C THR A 3 -42.50 45.51 7.89
N ASN A 4 -41.38 45.41 7.19
CA ASN A 4 -40.23 44.52 7.36
C ASN A 4 -39.27 44.92 8.49
N THR A 5 -38.64 43.92 9.12
CA THR A 5 -37.32 44.06 9.79
C THR A 5 -36.58 42.72 9.67
N ARG A 6 -35.79 42.48 8.62
CA ARG A 6 -34.37 42.83 8.37
C ARG A 6 -33.36 41.95 9.13
N ASN A 7 -32.89 40.93 8.40
CA ASN A 7 -31.69 40.09 8.50
C ASN A 7 -30.73 40.31 9.67
N TRP A 8 -30.54 39.27 10.47
CA TRP A 8 -29.38 39.09 11.34
C TRP A 8 -28.59 37.85 10.91
N ILE A 9 -27.38 38.12 10.41
CA ILE A 9 -26.13 37.38 10.65
C ILE A 9 -26.23 35.84 10.56
N MET A 10 -26.03 35.28 9.37
CA MET A 10 -25.57 33.90 9.21
C MET A 10 -24.05 33.93 9.02
N ALA A 11 -23.39 33.41 10.04
CA ALA A 11 -21.95 33.36 10.21
C ALA A 11 -21.27 32.55 9.11
N GLY A 12 -20.12 33.05 8.66
CA GLY A 12 -19.19 32.30 7.83
C GLY A 12 -18.56 31.16 8.61
N MET A 13 -18.73 29.95 8.09
CA MET A 13 -17.82 28.83 8.28
C MET A 13 -17.66 28.16 6.93
N LEU A 14 -16.81 28.76 6.09
CA LEU A 14 -16.26 28.07 4.93
C LEU A 14 -15.19 27.13 5.49
N GLY A 15 -15.60 25.89 5.78
CA GLY A 15 -14.73 24.84 6.28
C GLY A 15 -13.61 24.57 5.27
N LEU A 16 -12.37 24.79 5.69
CA LEU A 16 -11.18 24.26 5.05
C LEU A 16 -11.27 22.73 5.13
N LEU A 17 -11.73 22.11 4.05
CA LEU A 17 -11.47 20.71 3.75
C LEU A 17 -9.97 20.58 3.52
N VAL A 18 -9.23 20.35 4.60
CA VAL A 18 -7.88 19.79 4.50
C VAL A 18 -8.08 18.35 4.02
N ALA A 19 -8.12 18.19 2.70
CA ALA A 19 -7.95 16.90 2.08
C ALA A 19 -6.61 16.36 2.57
N CYS A 20 -6.63 15.26 3.32
CA CYS A 20 -5.45 14.41 3.45
C CYS A 20 -5.12 13.96 2.03
N GLY A 21 -4.22 14.70 1.39
CA GLY A 21 -3.65 14.33 0.10
C GLY A 21 -2.94 13.01 0.29
N GLY A 22 -3.58 11.92 -0.11
CA GLY A 22 -2.92 10.64 -0.35
C GLY A 22 -1.98 10.81 -1.52
N GLY A 23 -0.81 11.41 -1.26
CA GLY A 23 0.30 11.52 -2.19
C GLY A 23 0.86 10.14 -2.49
N GLY A 24 1.31 9.95 -3.74
CA GLY A 24 1.97 8.73 -4.20
C GLY A 24 1.16 7.96 -5.24
N GLY A 25 1.09 8.51 -6.46
CA GLY A 25 0.98 7.68 -7.64
C GLY A 25 2.33 7.02 -7.86
N GLY A 26 2.39 5.69 -7.85
CA GLY A 26 3.59 4.97 -8.26
C GLY A 26 3.89 5.21 -9.74
N ASN A 27 5.13 4.98 -10.15
CA ASN A 27 5.51 5.00 -11.55
C ASN A 27 4.59 4.05 -12.35
N SER A 28 4.22 4.46 -13.56
CA SER A 28 3.34 3.68 -14.41
C SER A 28 4.06 2.41 -14.89
N ALA A 29 3.31 1.33 -15.12
CA ALA A 29 3.86 0.09 -15.68
C ALA A 29 4.53 0.34 -17.06
N PRO A 30 5.43 -0.55 -17.52
CA PRO A 30 6.00 -0.43 -18.86
C PRO A 30 4.91 -0.31 -19.94
N GLY A 31 4.94 0.78 -20.72
CA GLY A 31 3.99 1.02 -21.82
C GLY A 31 2.72 1.79 -21.47
N VAL A 32 2.52 2.21 -20.21
CA VAL A 32 1.50 3.20 -19.85
C VAL A 32 2.16 4.56 -19.60
N GLU A 33 1.71 5.56 -20.35
CA GLU A 33 2.15 6.95 -20.18
C GLU A 33 1.82 7.39 -18.74
N PRO A 34 2.81 7.84 -17.95
CA PRO A 34 2.55 8.40 -16.64
C PRO A 34 1.49 9.49 -16.71
N GLY A 35 0.54 9.46 -15.77
CA GLY A 35 -0.35 10.60 -15.57
C GLY A 35 0.49 11.86 -15.35
N PRO A 36 0.03 13.04 -15.80
CA PRO A 36 0.78 14.27 -15.58
C PRO A 36 1.05 14.43 -14.08
N PRO A 37 2.28 14.76 -13.67
CA PRO A 37 2.61 14.95 -12.27
C PRO A 37 1.65 16.00 -11.68
N PRO A 38 1.02 15.75 -10.52
CA PRO A 38 0.22 16.77 -9.87
C PRO A 38 1.10 18.01 -9.61
N PRO A 39 0.59 19.24 -9.83
CA PRO A 39 1.39 20.44 -9.64
C PRO A 39 1.99 20.50 -8.23
N GLY A 40 3.32 20.59 -8.14
CA GLY A 40 4.03 20.80 -6.87
C GLY A 40 4.22 19.56 -5.98
N GLN A 41 3.97 18.34 -6.47
CA GLN A 41 4.40 17.13 -5.76
C GLN A 41 5.88 16.84 -6.08
N PRO A 42 6.72 16.51 -5.07
CA PRO A 42 8.04 15.98 -5.32
C PRO A 42 7.96 14.73 -6.19
N ILE A 43 8.81 14.64 -7.21
CA ILE A 43 9.00 13.37 -7.93
C ILE A 43 9.67 12.42 -6.93
N PRO A 44 9.15 11.20 -6.71
CA PRO A 44 9.84 10.22 -5.89
C PRO A 44 11.27 10.04 -6.42
N PRO A 45 12.30 10.12 -5.58
CA PRO A 45 13.68 9.92 -6.04
C PRO A 45 13.82 8.52 -6.64
N GLU A 46 14.59 8.40 -7.72
CA GLU A 46 14.92 7.09 -8.27
C GLU A 46 15.70 6.27 -7.22
N PRO A 47 15.40 4.96 -7.07
CA PRO A 47 16.12 4.11 -6.12
C PRO A 47 17.61 4.07 -6.48
N ILE A 48 18.47 4.45 -5.53
CA ILE A 48 19.92 4.29 -5.65
C ILE A 48 20.25 2.89 -5.09
N PRO A 49 20.97 2.02 -5.82
CA PRO A 49 21.39 0.74 -5.28
C PRO A 49 22.17 0.91 -3.97
N PRO A 50 21.93 0.06 -2.95
CA PRO A 50 22.68 0.13 -1.71
C PRO A 50 24.18 -0.09 -1.93
N THR A 51 25.01 0.59 -1.15
CA THR A 51 26.46 0.36 -1.12
C THR A 51 26.70 -1.01 -0.47
N PRO A 52 27.58 -1.87 -1.04
CA PRO A 52 27.92 -3.17 -0.44
C PRO A 52 28.75 -2.97 0.83
N SER A 53 28.07 -2.69 1.92
CA SER A 53 28.53 -2.57 3.29
C SER A 53 27.39 -3.07 4.16
N GLN A 54 27.66 -3.97 5.11
CA GLN A 54 26.62 -4.62 5.90
C GLN A 54 26.29 -3.75 7.12
N THR A 55 25.04 -3.27 7.18
CA THR A 55 24.46 -2.71 8.41
C THR A 55 23.41 -3.70 8.92
N PRO A 56 23.53 -4.19 10.16
CA PRO A 56 22.50 -5.05 10.74
C PRO A 56 21.15 -4.34 10.81
N TYR A 57 20.06 -5.03 10.47
CA TYR A 57 18.71 -4.47 10.47
C TYR A 57 18.39 -3.85 11.83
N ALA A 58 18.65 -4.57 12.92
CA ALA A 58 18.40 -4.10 14.29
C ALA A 58 19.22 -2.85 14.71
N GLU A 59 20.29 -2.52 14.00
CA GLU A 59 21.13 -1.35 14.27
C GLU A 59 20.75 -0.13 13.41
N ALA A 60 19.98 -0.33 12.35
CA ALA A 60 19.53 0.74 11.48
C ALA A 60 18.59 1.70 12.25
N THR A 61 18.91 2.99 12.22
CA THR A 61 18.07 4.06 12.81
C THR A 61 17.17 4.73 11.79
N VAL A 62 17.47 4.53 10.51
CA VAL A 62 16.75 5.02 9.34
C VAL A 62 16.73 3.89 8.34
N LEU A 63 15.57 3.63 7.72
CA LEU A 63 15.45 2.63 6.67
C LEU A 63 15.07 3.32 5.37
N ASN A 64 15.92 3.24 4.36
CA ASN A 64 15.56 3.63 3.01
C ASN A 64 15.06 2.38 2.29
N ALA A 65 13.75 2.30 2.05
CA ALA A 65 13.11 1.15 1.42
C ALA A 65 12.47 1.56 0.09
N TYR A 66 12.76 0.79 -0.96
CA TYR A 66 12.20 1.03 -2.29
C TYR A 66 11.73 -0.28 -2.91
N ILE A 67 10.46 -0.33 -3.33
CA ILE A 67 9.98 -1.38 -4.24
C ILE A 67 10.45 -0.99 -5.65
N THR A 68 11.32 -1.81 -6.23
CA THR A 68 11.94 -1.56 -7.55
C THR A 68 11.15 -2.18 -8.68
N SER A 69 10.47 -3.30 -8.43
CA SER A 69 9.63 -3.99 -9.42
C SER A 69 8.51 -4.76 -8.75
N VAL A 70 7.38 -4.87 -9.45
CA VAL A 70 6.29 -5.79 -9.12
C VAL A 70 5.83 -6.46 -10.40
N THR A 71 5.80 -7.79 -10.39
CA THR A 71 5.23 -8.59 -11.48
C THR A 71 4.12 -9.47 -10.93
N ILE A 72 3.01 -9.60 -11.66
CA ILE A 72 1.92 -10.54 -11.34
C ILE A 72 1.92 -11.61 -12.43
N PRO A 73 2.52 -12.79 -12.20
CA PRO A 73 2.58 -13.87 -13.19
C PRO A 73 1.22 -14.51 -13.47
N ASP A 74 1.20 -15.50 -14.37
CA ASP A 74 -0.03 -16.20 -14.75
C ASP A 74 -0.68 -16.96 -13.58
N ASP A 75 0.14 -17.50 -12.68
CA ASP A 75 -0.29 -18.14 -11.42
C ASP A 75 -0.86 -17.17 -10.37
N GLY A 76 -0.86 -15.87 -10.67
CA GLY A 76 -1.47 -14.83 -9.86
C GLY A 76 -0.75 -14.55 -8.53
N GLN A 77 0.43 -15.11 -8.27
CA GLN A 77 1.22 -14.85 -7.07
C GLN A 77 2.23 -13.72 -7.32
N PRO A 78 2.00 -12.49 -6.82
CA PRO A 78 2.88 -11.36 -7.11
C PRO A 78 4.33 -11.61 -6.67
N VAL A 79 5.27 -11.16 -7.50
CA VAL A 79 6.70 -11.11 -7.18
C VAL A 79 7.07 -9.64 -6.98
N VAL A 80 7.50 -9.31 -5.77
CA VAL A 80 7.91 -7.97 -5.35
C VAL A 80 9.43 -7.96 -5.21
N GLU A 81 10.10 -7.12 -5.99
CA GLU A 81 11.53 -6.83 -5.84
C GLU A 81 11.68 -5.50 -5.11
N PHE A 82 12.54 -5.48 -4.10
CA PHE A 82 12.76 -4.29 -3.29
C PHE A 82 14.20 -4.21 -2.80
N GLN A 83 14.60 -3.01 -2.39
CA GLN A 83 15.90 -2.76 -1.78
C GLN A 83 15.71 -2.11 -0.40
N LEU A 84 16.65 -2.41 0.49
CA LEU A 84 16.69 -1.90 1.86
C LEU A 84 18.10 -1.47 2.23
N SER A 85 18.24 -0.23 2.69
CA SER A 85 19.51 0.31 3.18
C SER A 85 19.31 1.16 4.44
N ASP A 86 20.40 1.44 5.14
CA ASP A 86 20.40 2.42 6.23
C ASP A 86 20.36 3.88 5.71
N GLY A 87 20.35 4.86 6.63
CA GLY A 87 20.37 6.28 6.31
C GLY A 87 21.64 6.78 5.60
N ASN A 88 22.71 6.00 5.57
CA ASN A 88 23.94 6.27 4.82
C ASN A 88 23.99 5.51 3.49
N ASN A 89 22.89 4.86 3.09
CA ASN A 89 22.80 4.01 1.92
C ASN A 89 23.72 2.76 1.98
N ASN A 90 24.03 2.24 3.17
CA ASN A 90 24.67 0.93 3.31
C ASN A 90 23.62 -0.18 3.27
N ALA A 91 23.92 -1.28 2.58
CA ALA A 91 23.04 -2.43 2.47
C ALA A 91 22.66 -3.01 3.84
N ILE A 92 21.36 -3.21 4.05
CA ILE A 92 20.88 -4.07 5.13
C ILE A 92 20.70 -5.45 4.54
N THR A 93 21.41 -6.45 5.09
CA THR A 93 21.57 -7.78 4.48
C THR A 93 21.10 -8.93 5.35
N ASP A 94 20.47 -8.65 6.48
CA ASP A 94 20.03 -9.62 7.49
C ASP A 94 18.54 -9.49 7.81
N LEU A 95 17.74 -8.83 6.94
CA LEU A 95 16.29 -8.76 7.10
C LEU A 95 15.69 -10.17 7.05
N GLU A 96 14.93 -10.53 8.07
CA GLU A 96 14.21 -11.80 8.15
C GLU A 96 12.81 -11.68 7.50
N PRO A 97 12.26 -12.76 6.90
CA PRO A 97 10.93 -12.72 6.28
C PRO A 97 9.82 -12.25 7.24
N ALA A 98 9.91 -12.62 8.53
CA ALA A 98 8.92 -12.22 9.53
C ALA A 98 8.90 -10.72 9.83
N GLU A 99 9.95 -9.99 9.44
CA GLU A 99 10.13 -8.56 9.69
C GLU A 99 9.55 -7.69 8.56
N VAL A 100 8.96 -8.29 7.51
CA VAL A 100 8.35 -7.55 6.42
C VAL A 100 6.99 -8.12 6.02
N ARG A 101 6.05 -7.22 5.77
CA ARG A 101 4.70 -7.56 5.31
C ARG A 101 4.26 -6.69 4.14
N PHE A 102 3.48 -7.28 3.25
CA PHE A 102 3.05 -6.65 2.01
C PHE A 102 1.52 -6.53 1.94
N THR A 103 1.07 -5.43 1.35
CA THR A 103 -0.33 -5.24 0.93
C THR A 103 -0.37 -5.07 -0.58
N ILE A 104 -1.45 -5.52 -1.21
CA ILE A 104 -1.69 -5.31 -2.64
C ILE A 104 -3.17 -5.01 -2.88
N ALA A 105 -3.44 -3.95 -3.64
CA ALA A 105 -4.79 -3.44 -3.89
C ALA A 105 -4.94 -2.91 -5.32
N LYS A 106 -6.15 -3.00 -5.87
CA LYS A 106 -6.54 -2.31 -7.12
C LYS A 106 -7.24 -1.00 -6.83
N LEU A 107 -7.06 -0.03 -7.71
CA LEU A 107 -7.85 1.19 -7.74
C LEU A 107 -9.07 0.98 -8.63
N GLU A 108 -10.24 0.93 -8.03
CA GLU A 108 -11.50 0.83 -8.76
C GLU A 108 -11.84 2.17 -9.44
N PRO A 109 -12.26 2.17 -10.71
CA PRO A 109 -12.58 3.39 -11.41
C PRO A 109 -13.82 4.06 -10.80
N SER A 110 -13.75 5.37 -10.67
CA SER A 110 -14.92 6.20 -10.38
C SER A 110 -15.36 6.94 -11.65
N PRO A 111 -16.66 7.20 -11.86
CA PRO A 111 -17.12 8.05 -12.97
C PRO A 111 -16.54 9.48 -12.92
N GLN A 112 -16.00 9.91 -11.78
CA GLN A 112 -15.32 11.20 -11.62
C GLN A 112 -13.80 11.14 -11.91
N GLY A 113 -13.27 9.96 -12.29
CA GLY A 113 -11.87 9.74 -12.67
C GLY A 113 -11.05 8.95 -11.65
N SER A 114 -9.84 8.52 -12.03
CA SER A 114 -8.96 7.67 -11.20
C SER A 114 -8.55 8.32 -9.88
N ALA A 115 -8.44 9.65 -9.81
CA ALA A 115 -8.16 10.38 -8.57
C ALA A 115 -9.29 10.32 -7.52
N THR A 116 -10.42 9.72 -7.86
CA THR A 116 -11.62 9.59 -7.00
C THR A 116 -12.08 8.14 -6.84
N GLY A 117 -11.26 7.18 -7.27
CA GLY A 117 -11.51 5.75 -7.12
C GLY A 117 -11.34 5.27 -5.68
N SER A 118 -11.88 4.09 -5.39
CA SER A 118 -11.69 3.40 -4.11
C SER A 118 -10.61 2.32 -4.24
N TRP A 119 -9.78 2.16 -3.21
CA TRP A 119 -8.80 1.09 -3.16
C TRP A 119 -9.45 -0.19 -2.63
N GLN A 120 -9.41 -1.26 -3.41
CA GLN A 120 -9.89 -2.58 -3.04
C GLN A 120 -8.70 -3.52 -2.85
N SER A 121 -8.52 -4.01 -1.61
CA SER A 121 -7.46 -4.98 -1.28
C SER A 121 -7.75 -6.34 -1.89
N TYR A 122 -6.70 -7.02 -2.37
CA TYR A 122 -6.76 -8.45 -2.72
C TYR A 122 -6.49 -9.36 -1.53
N ILE A 123 -5.98 -8.81 -0.42
CA ILE A 123 -5.71 -9.55 0.81
C ILE A 123 -6.70 -9.09 1.86
N ASN A 124 -7.61 -9.99 2.22
CA ASN A 124 -8.66 -9.73 3.20
C ASN A 124 -8.74 -10.87 4.21
N ARG A 125 -9.34 -10.57 5.36
CA ARG A 125 -9.81 -11.55 6.35
C ARG A 125 -11.26 -11.24 6.73
N ILE A 126 -11.99 -12.26 7.17
CA ILE A 126 -13.28 -12.05 7.83
C ILE A 126 -13.01 -11.75 9.30
N GLU A 127 -13.39 -10.55 9.74
CA GLU A 127 -13.38 -10.18 11.14
C GLU A 127 -14.75 -10.52 11.74
N VAL A 128 -14.76 -11.38 12.75
CA VAL A 128 -15.98 -11.71 13.49
C VAL A 128 -16.09 -10.77 14.70
N PRO A 129 -17.24 -10.11 14.92
CA PRO A 129 -17.42 -9.24 16.07
C PRO A 129 -17.12 -9.95 17.38
N SER A 130 -16.38 -9.27 18.26
CA SER A 130 -16.11 -9.75 19.61
C SER A 130 -16.63 -8.74 20.65
N VAL A 131 -15.76 -7.91 21.20
CA VAL A 131 -16.10 -6.82 22.12
C VAL A 131 -16.27 -5.52 21.33
N GLY A 132 -17.48 -4.98 21.29
CA GLY A 132 -17.78 -3.74 20.58
C GLY A 132 -19.21 -3.68 20.04
N PRO A 133 -19.59 -2.60 19.35
CA PRO A 133 -20.95 -2.41 18.83
C PRO A 133 -21.25 -3.20 17.55
N GLY A 134 -20.24 -3.81 16.90
CA GLY A 134 -20.44 -4.60 15.69
C GLY A 134 -21.21 -5.89 15.98
N THR A 135 -22.08 -6.29 15.05
CA THR A 135 -22.95 -7.47 15.23
C THR A 135 -22.82 -8.52 14.15
N GLU A 136 -22.20 -8.20 13.01
CA GLU A 136 -22.06 -9.10 11.87
C GLU A 136 -20.59 -9.23 11.42
N PRO A 137 -20.17 -10.41 10.91
CA PRO A 137 -18.88 -10.58 10.26
C PRO A 137 -18.68 -9.58 9.11
N LYS A 138 -17.47 -9.05 8.96
CA LYS A 138 -17.09 -8.11 7.90
C LYS A 138 -15.73 -8.41 7.32
N LEU A 139 -15.58 -8.19 6.01
CA LEU A 139 -14.26 -8.17 5.40
C LEU A 139 -13.44 -6.99 5.91
N GLN A 140 -12.18 -7.27 6.24
CA GLN A 140 -11.18 -6.27 6.52
C GLN A 140 -9.96 -6.53 5.65
N ALA A 141 -9.51 -5.48 4.96
CA ALA A 141 -8.23 -5.48 4.28
C ALA A 141 -7.11 -5.77 5.28
N THR A 142 -6.12 -6.55 4.86
CA THR A 142 -4.98 -6.90 5.70
C THR A 142 -3.72 -7.06 4.83
N SER A 143 -2.64 -7.54 5.43
CA SER A 143 -1.35 -7.76 4.79
C SER A 143 -0.96 -9.23 4.84
N GLU A 144 0.00 -9.60 4.01
CA GLU A 144 0.70 -10.89 4.09
C GLU A 144 2.10 -10.65 4.65
N THR A 145 2.45 -11.31 5.75
CA THR A 145 3.84 -11.36 6.24
C THR A 145 4.64 -12.31 5.36
N ALA A 146 5.87 -11.91 5.00
CA ALA A 146 6.70 -12.75 4.15
C ALA A 146 7.07 -14.08 4.83
N THR A 147 7.29 -15.09 4.00
CA THR A 147 7.62 -16.46 4.42
C THR A 147 8.94 -16.89 3.78
N GLU A 148 9.66 -17.80 4.44
CA GLU A 148 10.93 -18.33 3.93
C GLU A 148 10.81 -18.94 2.51
N GLU A 149 9.70 -19.61 2.20
CA GLU A 149 9.50 -20.28 0.91
C GLU A 149 9.49 -19.32 -0.29
N GLY A 150 9.09 -18.06 -0.09
CA GLY A 150 8.99 -17.04 -1.13
C GLY A 150 10.03 -15.93 -1.04
N PHE A 151 10.89 -15.95 -0.02
CA PHE A 151 11.77 -14.82 0.31
C PHE A 151 13.22 -15.09 -0.08
N THR A 152 13.77 -14.23 -0.93
CA THR A 152 15.16 -14.29 -1.36
C THR A 152 15.89 -13.02 -0.94
N ASN A 153 17.01 -13.19 -0.24
CA ASN A 153 17.96 -12.14 0.08
C ASN A 153 19.20 -12.31 -0.79
N ASN A 154 19.54 -11.29 -1.60
CA ASN A 154 20.66 -11.36 -2.54
C ASN A 154 22.01 -11.02 -1.90
N GLY A 155 22.03 -10.65 -0.62
CA GLY A 155 23.25 -10.34 0.15
C GLY A 155 23.86 -8.96 -0.13
N ASP A 156 23.17 -8.11 -0.90
CA ASP A 156 23.64 -6.79 -1.32
C ASP A 156 22.63 -5.67 -0.97
N GLY A 157 21.64 -5.97 -0.13
CA GLY A 157 20.57 -5.05 0.23
C GLY A 157 19.38 -5.10 -0.73
N THR A 158 19.42 -5.96 -1.77
CA THR A 158 18.26 -6.26 -2.61
C THR A 158 17.61 -7.58 -2.20
N TYR A 159 16.29 -7.61 -2.34
CA TYR A 159 15.42 -8.68 -1.90
C TYR A 159 14.34 -8.95 -2.93
N GLN A 160 13.85 -10.19 -2.94
CA GLN A 160 12.67 -10.59 -3.69
C GLN A 160 11.71 -11.32 -2.75
N TYR A 161 10.42 -11.01 -2.85
CA TYR A 161 9.37 -11.79 -2.21
C TYR A 161 8.32 -12.22 -3.23
N ARG A 162 8.13 -13.53 -3.38
CA ARG A 162 6.99 -14.12 -4.08
C ARG A 162 5.89 -14.39 -3.06
N MET A 163 4.78 -13.67 -3.19
CA MET A 163 3.66 -13.78 -2.26
C MET A 163 3.01 -15.16 -2.32
N ALA A 164 2.55 -15.66 -1.18
CA ALA A 164 1.76 -16.88 -1.09
C ALA A 164 0.32 -16.67 -1.58
N ARG A 165 -0.21 -15.44 -1.45
CA ARG A 165 -1.53 -15.07 -1.98
C ARG A 165 -1.53 -15.02 -3.51
N ASP A 166 -2.46 -15.78 -4.09
CA ASP A 166 -2.92 -15.60 -5.46
C ASP A 166 -3.95 -14.47 -5.52
N VAL A 167 -3.69 -13.40 -6.27
CA VAL A 167 -4.63 -12.27 -6.40
C VAL A 167 -5.76 -12.56 -7.38
N LYS A 168 -5.64 -13.59 -8.21
CA LYS A 168 -6.66 -14.02 -9.18
C LYS A 168 -7.67 -14.97 -8.56
N THR A 169 -7.35 -15.60 -7.42
CA THR A 169 -8.21 -16.56 -6.73
C THR A 169 -8.35 -16.21 -5.26
N GLN A 170 -9.59 -16.05 -4.80
CA GLN A 170 -9.89 -15.82 -3.38
C GLN A 170 -10.30 -17.13 -2.69
N PRO A 171 -9.98 -17.31 -1.39
CA PRO A 171 -10.60 -18.35 -0.58
C PRO A 171 -12.14 -18.26 -0.65
N ALA A 172 -12.83 -19.41 -0.68
CA ALA A 172 -14.27 -19.45 -0.96
C ALA A 172 -15.12 -18.69 0.07
N ASP A 173 -14.71 -18.69 1.33
CA ASP A 173 -15.34 -17.94 2.41
C ASP A 173 -15.13 -16.43 2.26
N ILE A 174 -13.92 -15.99 1.91
CA ILE A 174 -13.60 -14.59 1.60
C ILE A 174 -14.44 -14.10 0.42
N GLN A 175 -14.53 -14.91 -0.65
CA GLN A 175 -15.35 -14.55 -1.82
C GLN A 175 -16.83 -14.45 -1.47
N ALA A 176 -17.38 -15.42 -0.73
CA ALA A 176 -18.77 -15.39 -0.32
C ALA A 176 -19.10 -14.17 0.57
N GLN A 177 -18.20 -13.81 1.48
CA GLN A 177 -18.36 -12.60 2.29
C GLN A 177 -18.31 -11.34 1.41
N ALA A 178 -17.38 -11.25 0.46
CA ALA A 178 -17.28 -10.14 -0.48
C ALA A 178 -18.57 -9.96 -1.29
N ASP A 179 -19.12 -11.05 -1.81
CA ASP A 179 -20.38 -11.05 -2.57
C ASP A 179 -21.55 -10.53 -1.71
N SER A 180 -21.59 -10.92 -0.42
CA SER A 180 -22.61 -10.44 0.52
C SER A 180 -22.50 -8.95 0.84
N GLU A 181 -21.30 -8.39 0.72
CA GLU A 181 -20.99 -6.98 0.93
C GLU A 181 -21.01 -6.15 -0.36
N GLY A 182 -21.19 -6.79 -1.52
CA GLY A 182 -21.17 -6.14 -2.82
C GLY A 182 -19.79 -5.69 -3.28
N LEU A 183 -18.73 -6.35 -2.81
CA LEU A 183 -17.34 -6.06 -3.16
C LEU A 183 -16.85 -6.95 -4.31
N ASP A 184 -16.15 -6.37 -5.28
CA ASP A 184 -15.51 -7.12 -6.36
C ASP A 184 -14.03 -7.38 -6.06
N LEU A 185 -13.71 -8.61 -5.65
CA LEU A 185 -12.33 -9.03 -5.42
C LEU A 185 -11.61 -9.57 -6.67
N SER A 186 -12.26 -9.59 -7.84
CA SER A 186 -11.67 -10.13 -9.06
C SER A 186 -10.43 -9.33 -9.48
N TYR A 187 -9.41 -10.05 -9.95
CA TYR A 187 -8.23 -9.43 -10.53
C TYR A 187 -8.55 -8.76 -11.86
N GLN A 188 -8.16 -7.49 -11.98
CA GLN A 188 -8.34 -6.68 -13.19
C GLN A 188 -6.97 -6.20 -13.65
N SER A 189 -6.38 -6.86 -14.65
CA SER A 189 -5.01 -6.55 -15.13
C SER A 189 -4.88 -5.14 -15.73
N GLY A 190 -5.98 -4.54 -16.18
CA GLY A 190 -6.02 -3.17 -16.69
C GLY A 190 -6.14 -2.08 -15.62
N TYR A 191 -6.27 -2.44 -14.34
CA TYR A 191 -6.47 -1.47 -13.26
C TYR A 191 -5.14 -1.12 -12.61
N THR A 192 -5.01 0.15 -12.19
CA THR A 192 -3.87 0.58 -11.38
C THR A 192 -3.78 -0.27 -10.12
N THR A 193 -2.63 -0.90 -9.91
CA THR A 193 -2.35 -1.71 -8.74
C THR A 193 -1.35 -0.99 -7.85
N ARG A 194 -1.54 -1.07 -6.53
CA ARG A 194 -0.61 -0.56 -5.53
C ARG A 194 -0.13 -1.72 -4.69
N VAL A 195 1.19 -1.79 -4.51
CA VAL A 195 1.83 -2.62 -3.49
C VAL A 195 2.45 -1.69 -2.45
N ALA A 196 2.33 -2.05 -1.18
CA ALA A 196 3.07 -1.38 -0.10
C ALA A 196 3.72 -2.43 0.79
N ALA A 197 4.92 -2.11 1.29
CA ALA A 197 5.66 -2.89 2.25
C ALA A 197 5.68 -2.17 3.60
N GLN A 198 5.55 -2.93 4.68
CA GLN A 198 5.79 -2.46 6.04
C GLN A 198 6.86 -3.34 6.67
N PHE A 199 7.77 -2.70 7.39
CA PHE A 199 8.85 -3.34 8.12
C PHE A 199 8.56 -3.26 9.62
N ASP A 200 8.73 -4.38 10.33
CA ASP A 200 8.45 -4.57 11.75
C ASP A 200 9.68 -5.21 12.42
N GLY A 201 9.74 -5.23 13.76
CA GLY A 201 10.80 -5.95 14.50
C GLY A 201 12.08 -5.17 14.79
N ASN A 202 12.32 -4.05 14.09
CA ASN A 202 13.44 -3.16 14.43
C ASN A 202 13.22 -2.51 15.81
N PRO A 203 14.19 -2.59 16.75
CA PRO A 203 14.07 -1.95 18.06
C PRO A 203 14.12 -0.41 18.00
N ASN A 204 14.65 0.15 16.90
CA ASN A 204 14.65 1.60 16.68
C ASN A 204 13.34 2.02 16.02
N THR A 205 12.86 3.23 16.32
CA THR A 205 11.77 3.84 15.54
C THR A 205 12.31 4.25 14.18
N THR A 206 12.38 3.30 13.27
CA THR A 206 12.86 3.51 11.92
C THR A 206 11.76 4.05 11.03
N ALA A 207 11.82 5.33 10.70
CA ALA A 207 10.99 5.88 9.64
C ALA A 207 11.72 5.76 8.30
N ASN A 208 10.97 5.52 7.23
CA ASN A 208 11.44 5.84 5.88
C ASN A 208 11.53 7.38 5.81
N PRO A 209 12.74 7.96 5.63
CA PRO A 209 12.90 9.40 5.80
C PRO A 209 12.19 10.21 4.72
N HIS A 210 11.79 9.60 3.60
CA HIS A 210 11.18 10.28 2.45
C HIS A 210 10.17 9.41 1.70
#